data_AF-A0A6I0ZS47-F1
#
_entry.id   AF-A0A6I0ZS47-F1
#
_cell.length_a   1.000
_cell.length_b   1.000
_cell.length_c   1.000
_cell.angle_alpha   90.00
_cell.angle_beta   90.00
_cell.angle_gamma   90.00
#
_symmetry.space_group_name_H-M   'P 1'
#
loop_
_entity.id
_entity.type
_entity.pdbx_description
1 polymer ?
#
loop_
_entity_poly.entity_id
_entity_poly.type
_entity_poly.pdbx_seq_one_letter_code
_entity_poly.pdbx_strand_id
1 'polypeptide(L)'
;MNDLIEIYRRIEYLRNNGLKMKEIADYVDMAPSVLSALYSSVLPTYVTSLKQGHSEEDSLDLALAQVNNVSKKRLLGNLASTKELLFSLESAHGEAKTNPFMEMMTAEMQRSVQEVYNYSGSYLSYSLSSSCQCLKVEPYLIEASEDNTYVKVTHMSAYNTTHRGVGLFNNHQNGYIFFNERESPQMALFSIYLQLPMYDFPPFLKGLYLSLDYNRNPIARRILFVKQGDSTDMEEFLELKGELVPLDKLTELQKKYYDYTCQEGDCIRTCMVPSPQLNENDLEREKKILSL
;
A
#
# COMPACT_ATOMS: atom_id res chain seq x y z
N MET A 1 10.07 4.08 -36.62
CA MET A 1 9.85 2.85 -35.83
C MET A 1 8.74 2.08 -36.55
N ASN A 2 8.84 0.76 -36.67
CA ASN A 2 8.02 -0.03 -37.61
C ASN A 2 6.58 -0.20 -37.08
N ASP A 3 5.59 0.27 -37.85
CA ASP A 3 4.17 0.29 -37.47
C ASP A 3 3.60 -1.08 -37.07
N LEU A 4 4.07 -2.17 -37.68
CA LEU A 4 3.65 -3.53 -37.32
C LEU A 4 4.12 -3.93 -35.92
N ILE A 5 5.29 -3.47 -35.50
CA ILE A 5 5.83 -3.73 -34.15
C ILE A 5 5.02 -2.94 -33.11
N GLU A 6 4.63 -1.71 -33.44
CA GLU A 6 3.80 -0.89 -32.57
C GLU A 6 2.39 -1.46 -32.42
N ILE A 7 1.78 -1.94 -33.50
CA ILE A 7 0.51 -2.67 -33.48
C ILE A 7 0.63 -3.94 -32.62
N TYR A 8 1.70 -4.71 -32.78
CA TYR A 8 1.93 -5.93 -31.98
C TYR A 8 1.95 -5.63 -30.48
N ARG A 9 2.76 -4.65 -30.06
CA ARG A 9 2.86 -4.23 -28.66
C ARG A 9 1.54 -3.69 -28.13
N ARG A 10 0.79 -2.96 -28.96
CA ARG A 10 -0.50 -2.41 -28.54
C ARG A 10 -1.54 -3.51 -28.33
N ILE A 11 -1.62 -4.50 -29.23
CA ILE A 11 -2.52 -5.65 -29.05
C ILE A 11 -2.11 -6.47 -27.81
N GLU A 12 -0.82 -6.70 -27.61
CA GLU A 12 -0.30 -7.38 -26.42
C GLU A 12 -0.68 -6.64 -25.12
N TYR A 13 -0.51 -5.32 -25.09
CA TYR A 13 -0.94 -4.47 -23.97
C TYR A 13 -2.44 -4.61 -23.71
N LEU A 14 -3.29 -4.47 -24.73
CA LEU A 14 -4.75 -4.55 -24.58
C LEU A 14 -5.19 -5.94 -24.06
N ARG A 15 -4.57 -7.00 -24.56
CA ARG A 15 -4.80 -8.39 -24.12
C ARG A 15 -4.39 -8.61 -22.67
N ASN A 16 -3.23 -8.09 -22.27
CA ASN A 16 -2.75 -8.18 -20.88
C ASN A 16 -3.61 -7.37 -19.90
N ASN A 17 -4.30 -6.33 -20.37
CA ASN A 17 -5.25 -5.54 -19.60
C ASN A 17 -6.70 -6.09 -19.67
N GLY A 18 -6.88 -7.33 -20.12
CA GLY A 18 -8.14 -8.06 -19.98
C GLY A 18 -9.10 -7.99 -21.15
N LEU A 19 -8.79 -7.26 -22.23
CA LEU A 19 -9.66 -7.22 -23.41
C LEU A 19 -9.64 -8.55 -24.17
N LYS A 20 -10.83 -9.03 -24.55
CA LYS A 20 -10.96 -10.25 -25.35
C LYS A 20 -10.57 -9.95 -26.79
N MET A 21 -9.97 -10.94 -27.46
CA MET A 21 -9.57 -10.83 -28.87
C MET A 21 -10.74 -10.43 -29.78
N LYS A 22 -11.95 -10.89 -29.46
CA LYS A 22 -13.17 -10.53 -30.19
C LYS A 22 -13.49 -9.03 -30.07
N GLU A 23 -13.38 -8.45 -28.88
CA GLU A 23 -13.70 -7.03 -28.63
C GLU A 23 -12.71 -6.12 -29.36
N ILE A 24 -11.42 -6.47 -29.33
CA ILE A 24 -10.39 -5.74 -30.08
C ILE A 24 -10.68 -5.83 -31.59
N ALA A 25 -11.01 -7.02 -32.08
CA ALA A 25 -11.28 -7.27 -33.50
C ALA A 25 -12.52 -6.50 -34.00
N ASP A 26 -13.60 -6.51 -33.22
CA ASP A 26 -14.84 -5.77 -33.52
C ASP A 26 -14.58 -4.26 -33.58
N TYR A 27 -13.71 -3.72 -32.71
CA TYR A 27 -13.38 -2.28 -32.71
C TYR A 27 -12.53 -1.83 -33.89
N VAL A 28 -11.59 -2.67 -34.35
CA VAL A 28 -10.73 -2.36 -35.50
C VAL A 28 -11.32 -2.81 -36.84
N ASP A 29 -12.59 -3.19 -36.87
CA ASP A 29 -13.31 -3.73 -38.03
C ASP A 29 -12.55 -4.88 -38.73
N MET A 30 -12.06 -5.82 -37.92
CA MET A 30 -11.35 -7.01 -38.37
C MET A 30 -12.06 -8.27 -37.91
N ALA A 31 -12.05 -9.32 -38.74
CA ALA A 31 -12.56 -10.61 -38.30
C ALA A 31 -11.69 -11.16 -37.14
N PRO A 32 -12.28 -11.69 -36.06
CA PRO A 32 -11.53 -12.20 -34.90
C PRO A 32 -10.47 -13.25 -35.25
N SER A 33 -10.73 -14.08 -36.26
CA SER A 33 -9.77 -15.09 -36.74
C SER A 33 -8.55 -14.47 -37.43
N VAL A 34 -8.73 -13.35 -38.11
CA VAL A 34 -7.65 -12.60 -38.79
C VAL A 34 -6.79 -11.89 -37.76
N LEU A 35 -7.41 -11.21 -36.78
CA LEU A 35 -6.66 -10.56 -35.69
C LEU A 35 -5.92 -11.58 -34.83
N SER A 36 -6.54 -12.72 -34.54
CA SER A 36 -5.89 -13.81 -33.81
C SER A 36 -4.66 -14.35 -34.56
N ALA A 37 -4.78 -14.64 -35.85
CA ALA A 37 -3.66 -15.12 -36.67
C ALA A 37 -2.53 -14.06 -36.78
N LEU A 38 -2.91 -12.78 -36.88
CA LEU A 38 -1.98 -11.67 -36.88
C LEU A 38 -1.18 -11.61 -35.57
N TYR A 39 -1.86 -11.70 -34.43
CA TYR A 39 -1.25 -11.63 -33.10
C TYR A 39 -0.44 -12.88 -32.72
N SER A 40 -0.94 -14.09 -33.00
CA SER A 40 -0.31 -15.34 -32.54
C SER A 40 0.78 -15.89 -33.45
N SER A 41 0.80 -15.47 -34.72
CA SER A 41 1.66 -16.11 -35.73
C SER A 41 2.38 -15.09 -36.59
N VAL A 42 1.67 -14.17 -37.25
CA VAL A 42 2.31 -13.25 -38.22
C VAL A 42 3.24 -12.26 -37.53
N LEU A 43 2.77 -11.50 -36.54
CA LEU A 43 3.57 -10.47 -35.87
C LEU A 43 4.75 -11.06 -35.07
N PRO A 44 4.61 -12.17 -34.31
CA PRO A 44 5.74 -12.83 -33.66
C PRO A 44 6.81 -13.33 -34.65
N THR A 45 6.40 -13.97 -35.75
CA THR A 45 7.32 -14.44 -36.80
C THR A 45 8.02 -13.27 -37.49
N TYR A 46 7.28 -12.19 -37.77
CA TYR A 46 7.82 -10.95 -38.34
C TYR A 46 8.91 -10.33 -37.46
N VAL A 47 8.62 -10.14 -36.16
CA VAL A 47 9.57 -9.59 -35.19
C VAL A 47 10.81 -10.49 -35.04
N THR A 48 10.63 -11.81 -35.07
CA THR A 48 11.73 -12.77 -34.96
C THR A 48 12.63 -12.75 -36.20
N SER A 49 12.05 -12.69 -37.40
CA SER A 49 12.80 -12.62 -38.67
C SER A 49 13.59 -11.32 -38.80
N LEU A 50 13.02 -10.18 -38.37
CA LEU A 50 13.74 -8.91 -38.30
C LEU A 50 14.94 -8.96 -37.34
N LYS A 51 14.80 -9.62 -36.18
CA LYS A 51 15.91 -9.81 -35.23
C LYS A 51 17.03 -10.68 -35.80
N GLN A 52 16.73 -11.54 -36.78
CA GLN A 52 17.71 -12.37 -37.49
C GLN A 52 18.40 -11.62 -38.64
N GLY A 53 18.06 -10.35 -38.87
CA GLY A 53 18.72 -9.49 -39.85
C GLY A 53 18.10 -9.51 -41.26
N HIS A 54 16.90 -10.09 -41.41
CA HIS A 54 16.16 -10.05 -42.68
C HIS A 54 15.53 -8.69 -42.96
N SER A 55 15.23 -8.40 -44.23
CA SER A 55 14.55 -7.16 -44.62
C SER A 55 13.08 -7.14 -44.15
N GLU A 56 12.47 -5.96 -44.05
CA GLU A 56 11.07 -5.83 -43.67
C GLU A 56 10.11 -6.53 -44.65
N GLU A 57 10.45 -6.54 -45.94
CA GLU A 57 9.62 -7.17 -46.97
C GLU A 57 9.70 -8.70 -46.90
N ASP A 58 10.92 -9.25 -46.83
CA ASP A 58 11.15 -10.69 -46.72
C ASP A 58 10.56 -11.26 -45.42
N SER A 59 10.71 -10.52 -44.32
CA SER A 59 10.18 -10.91 -43.01
C SER A 59 8.66 -10.96 -43.03
N LEU A 60 8.00 -10.02 -43.72
CA LEU A 60 6.54 -9.99 -43.81
C LEU A 60 6.00 -11.10 -44.72
N ASP A 61 6.66 -11.36 -45.85
CA ASP A 61 6.28 -12.44 -46.76
C ASP A 61 6.44 -13.81 -46.10
N LEU A 62 7.54 -14.02 -45.37
CA LEU A 62 7.77 -15.23 -44.58
C LEU A 62 6.71 -15.42 -43.49
N ALA A 63 6.33 -14.34 -42.80
CA ALA A 63 5.31 -14.40 -41.75
C ALA A 63 3.91 -14.67 -42.29
N LEU A 64 3.54 -14.09 -43.44
CA LEU A 64 2.23 -14.28 -44.06
C LEU A 64 2.10 -15.65 -44.72
N ALA A 65 3.19 -16.28 -45.17
CA ALA A 65 3.17 -17.63 -45.70
C ALA A 65 2.69 -18.70 -44.68
N GLN A 66 2.73 -18.38 -43.38
CA GLN A 66 2.28 -19.29 -42.31
C GLN A 66 0.76 -19.29 -42.11
N VAL A 67 0.03 -18.36 -42.73
CA VAL A 67 -1.40 -18.18 -42.49
C VAL A 67 -2.17 -17.93 -43.80
N ASN A 68 -3.32 -18.57 -43.95
CA ASN A 68 -4.12 -18.47 -45.18
C ASN A 68 -5.22 -17.39 -45.14
N ASN A 69 -5.42 -16.77 -43.98
CA ASN A 69 -6.53 -15.85 -43.71
C ASN A 69 -6.11 -14.38 -43.59
N VAL A 70 -4.82 -14.05 -43.77
CA VAL A 70 -4.30 -12.68 -43.69
C VAL A 70 -3.74 -12.27 -45.05
N SER A 71 -4.25 -11.19 -45.64
CA SER A 71 -3.79 -10.69 -46.94
C SER A 71 -2.79 -9.54 -46.77
N LYS A 72 -1.59 -9.66 -47.37
CA LYS A 72 -0.55 -8.60 -47.38
C LYS A 72 -1.12 -7.25 -47.82
N LYS A 73 -1.86 -7.24 -48.93
CA LYS A 73 -2.44 -6.03 -49.51
C LYS A 73 -3.45 -5.36 -48.58
N ARG A 74 -4.32 -6.14 -47.93
CA ARG A 74 -5.33 -5.61 -47.00
C ARG A 74 -4.70 -5.14 -45.69
N LEU A 75 -3.71 -5.87 -45.17
CA LEU A 75 -2.98 -5.50 -43.95
C LEU A 75 -2.24 -4.17 -44.11
N LEU A 76 -1.47 -4.03 -45.20
CA LEU A 76 -0.73 -2.79 -45.47
C LEU A 76 -1.66 -1.62 -45.84
N GLY A 77 -2.75 -1.89 -46.56
CA GLY A 77 -3.74 -0.87 -46.93
C GLY A 77 -4.49 -0.28 -45.74
N ASN A 78 -4.69 -1.06 -44.67
CA ASN A 78 -5.41 -0.64 -43.47
C ASN A 78 -4.47 -0.37 -42.28
N LEU A 79 -3.15 -0.32 -42.50
CA LEU A 79 -2.16 -0.31 -41.42
C LEU A 79 -2.29 0.94 -40.54
N ALA A 80 -2.37 2.12 -41.18
CA ALA A 80 -2.48 3.39 -40.49
C ALA A 80 -3.80 3.50 -39.69
N SER A 81 -4.93 3.13 -40.30
CA SER A 81 -6.23 3.18 -39.64
C SER A 81 -6.35 2.17 -38.50
N THR A 82 -5.80 0.96 -38.67
CA THR A 82 -5.77 -0.06 -37.62
C THR A 82 -4.94 0.40 -36.44
N LYS A 83 -3.78 1.02 -36.69
CA LYS A 83 -2.94 1.61 -35.65
C LYS A 83 -3.69 2.71 -34.90
N GLU A 84 -4.28 3.66 -35.61
CA GLU A 84 -5.04 4.75 -35.00
C GLU A 84 -6.18 4.24 -34.11
N LEU A 85 -6.97 3.29 -34.61
CA LEU A 85 -8.05 2.65 -33.85
C LEU A 85 -7.51 1.94 -32.60
N LEU A 86 -6.48 1.10 -32.72
CA LEU A 86 -5.89 0.40 -31.57
C LEU A 86 -5.33 1.34 -30.50
N PHE A 87 -4.79 2.49 -30.90
CA PHE A 87 -4.24 3.48 -29.98
C PHE A 87 -5.35 4.36 -29.36
N SER A 88 -6.45 4.60 -30.08
CA SER A 88 -7.66 5.25 -29.54
C SER A 88 -8.45 4.37 -28.58
N LEU A 89 -8.28 3.04 -28.68
CA LEU A 89 -8.90 2.09 -27.78
C LEU A 89 -8.22 2.19 -26.42
N GLU A 90 -8.80 2.96 -25.51
CA GLU A 90 -8.45 2.85 -24.10
C GLU A 90 -8.90 1.48 -23.61
N SER A 91 -8.04 0.75 -22.88
CA SER A 91 -8.59 -0.30 -22.06
C SER A 91 -9.52 0.41 -21.10
N ALA A 92 -10.84 0.21 -21.21
CA ALA A 92 -11.72 0.38 -20.06
C ALA A 92 -10.97 -0.34 -18.97
N HIS A 93 -10.45 0.41 -17.98
CA HIS A 93 -9.65 -0.15 -16.90
C HIS A 93 -10.30 -1.46 -16.59
N GLY A 94 -9.62 -2.57 -16.91
CA GLY A 94 -10.20 -3.87 -16.59
C GLY A 94 -10.58 -3.71 -15.15
N GLU A 95 -11.87 -3.84 -14.81
CA GLU A 95 -12.26 -4.00 -13.42
C GLU A 95 -11.34 -5.13 -12.96
N ALA A 96 -10.27 -4.77 -12.29
CA ALA A 96 -9.07 -5.59 -12.28
C ALA A 96 -9.31 -6.60 -11.17
N LYS A 97 -10.37 -7.43 -11.32
CA LYS A 97 -11.19 -7.97 -10.24
C LYS A 97 -10.71 -7.42 -8.92
N THR A 98 -11.04 -6.15 -8.66
CA THR A 98 -10.53 -5.42 -7.51
C THR A 98 -10.67 -6.37 -6.34
N ASN A 99 -9.53 -6.73 -5.73
CA ASN A 99 -9.51 -7.78 -4.73
C ASN A 99 -10.67 -7.50 -3.76
N PRO A 100 -11.62 -8.43 -3.53
CA PRO A 100 -12.81 -8.13 -2.75
C PRO A 100 -12.48 -7.52 -1.39
N PHE A 101 -11.34 -7.90 -0.81
CA PHE A 101 -10.82 -7.27 0.40
C PHE A 101 -10.48 -5.78 0.21
N MET A 102 -9.87 -5.40 -0.91
CA MET A 102 -9.58 -3.99 -1.23
C MET A 102 -10.86 -3.18 -1.43
N GLU A 103 -11.92 -3.76 -2.01
CA GLU A 103 -13.21 -3.10 -2.10
C GLU A 103 -13.82 -2.85 -0.71
N MET A 104 -13.79 -3.88 0.16
CA MET A 104 -14.21 -3.75 1.55
C MET A 104 -13.38 -2.68 2.29
N MET A 105 -12.07 -2.65 2.05
CA MET A 105 -11.13 -1.70 2.62
C MET A 105 -11.49 -0.26 2.17
N THR A 106 -11.67 -0.04 0.87
CA THR A 106 -12.08 1.27 0.34
C THR A 106 -13.42 1.72 0.91
N ALA A 107 -14.40 0.81 1.01
CA ALA A 107 -15.71 1.12 1.60
C ALA A 107 -15.62 1.45 3.10
N GLU A 108 -14.71 0.82 3.85
CA GLU A 108 -14.47 1.11 5.27
C GLU A 108 -13.74 2.45 5.45
N MET A 109 -12.77 2.78 4.59
CA MET A 109 -12.08 4.08 4.60
C MET A 109 -13.06 5.23 4.43
N GLN A 110 -14.00 5.10 3.49
CA GLN A 110 -15.03 6.12 3.26
C GLN A 110 -15.98 6.24 4.46
N ARG A 111 -16.41 5.11 5.04
CA ARG A 111 -17.27 5.13 6.24
C ARG A 111 -16.57 5.75 7.45
N SER A 112 -15.28 5.46 7.63
CA SER A 112 -14.47 6.00 8.73
C SER A 112 -14.46 7.53 8.77
N VAL A 113 -14.54 8.21 7.62
CA VAL A 113 -14.59 9.68 7.54
C VAL A 113 -15.84 10.24 8.22
N GLN A 114 -16.96 9.52 8.19
CA GLN A 114 -18.20 9.97 8.83
C GLN A 114 -18.10 9.93 10.37
N GLU A 115 -17.26 9.05 10.91
CA GLU A 115 -17.13 8.81 12.35
C GLU A 115 -15.90 9.49 12.95
N VAL A 116 -14.92 9.85 12.12
CA VAL A 116 -13.64 10.42 12.59
C VAL A 116 -13.83 11.72 13.34
N TYR A 117 -14.90 12.47 13.09
CA TYR A 117 -15.17 13.75 13.76
C TYR A 117 -15.07 13.66 15.30
N ASN A 118 -15.51 12.55 15.89
CA ASN A 118 -15.41 12.31 17.33
C ASN A 118 -13.97 12.15 17.82
N TYR A 119 -13.06 11.74 16.94
CA TYR A 119 -11.65 11.46 17.22
C TYR A 119 -10.70 12.46 16.56
N SER A 120 -11.20 13.42 15.79
CA SER A 120 -10.37 14.41 15.12
C SER A 120 -9.70 15.35 16.11
N GLY A 121 -8.48 15.76 15.77
CA GLY A 121 -7.68 16.69 16.55
C GLY A 121 -6.23 16.24 16.72
N SER A 122 -5.51 17.01 17.52
CA SER A 122 -4.11 16.75 17.85
C SER A 122 -3.98 15.96 19.15
N TYR A 123 -3.02 15.04 19.19
CA TYR A 123 -2.76 14.13 20.30
C TYR A 123 -1.27 14.07 20.59
N LEU A 124 -0.93 13.90 21.87
CA LEU A 124 0.36 13.37 22.28
C LEU A 124 0.20 11.91 22.64
N SER A 125 0.99 11.06 22.00
CA SER A 125 1.08 9.65 22.37
C SER A 125 2.15 9.43 23.42
N TYR A 126 1.95 8.43 24.26
CA TYR A 126 2.89 7.97 25.28
C TYR A 126 3.08 6.47 25.13
N SER A 127 4.33 6.03 25.02
CA SER A 127 4.68 4.62 24.87
C SER A 127 6.11 4.34 25.32
N LEU A 128 6.46 3.06 25.48
CA LEU A 128 7.83 2.65 25.76
C LEU A 128 8.72 2.82 24.51
N SER A 129 9.88 3.46 24.67
CA SER A 129 10.89 3.55 23.60
C SER A 129 11.57 2.21 23.30
N SER A 130 12.00 2.01 22.05
CA SER A 130 12.74 0.81 21.63
C SER A 130 14.21 0.85 22.00
N SER A 131 14.77 2.05 22.18
CA SER A 131 16.22 2.27 22.31
C SER A 131 16.67 2.48 23.76
N CYS A 132 15.79 3.00 24.62
CA CYS A 132 16.07 3.24 26.03
C CYS A 132 14.86 2.94 26.93
N GLN A 133 15.11 2.75 28.23
CA GLN A 133 14.06 2.77 29.26
C GLN A 133 13.61 4.22 29.51
N CYS A 134 12.87 4.76 28.55
CA CYS A 134 12.45 6.15 28.52
C CYS A 134 11.01 6.23 28.00
N LEU A 135 10.25 7.23 28.45
CA LEU A 135 8.92 7.51 27.93
C LEU A 135 9.06 8.18 26.57
N LYS A 136 8.53 7.55 25.52
CA LYS A 136 8.47 8.13 24.18
C LYS A 136 7.18 8.94 24.05
N VAL A 137 7.33 10.22 23.78
CA VAL A 137 6.24 11.18 23.57
C VAL A 137 6.24 11.61 22.11
N GLU A 138 5.17 11.35 21.38
CA GLU A 138 5.11 11.62 19.94
C GLU A 138 3.78 12.24 19.52
N PRO A 139 3.77 13.36 18.77
CA PRO A 139 2.56 13.99 18.25
C PRO A 139 1.87 13.18 17.15
N TYR A 140 0.53 13.17 17.19
CA TYR A 140 -0.33 12.63 16.15
C TYR A 140 -1.47 13.61 15.82
N LEU A 141 -1.82 13.74 14.55
CA LEU A 141 -2.95 14.51 14.03
C LEU A 141 -3.90 13.54 13.35
N ILE A 142 -5.16 13.48 13.80
CA ILE A 142 -6.21 12.68 13.17
C ILE A 142 -7.21 13.62 12.52
N GLU A 143 -7.43 13.48 11.22
CA GLU A 143 -8.34 14.35 10.47
C GLU A 143 -8.92 13.60 9.25
N ALA A 144 -10.02 14.11 8.70
CA ALA A 144 -10.48 13.66 7.39
C ALA A 144 -9.50 14.12 6.30
N SER A 145 -9.39 13.38 5.20
CA SER A 145 -8.68 13.85 4.01
C SER A 145 -9.40 15.06 3.40
N GLU A 146 -8.68 15.89 2.64
CA GLU A 146 -9.21 17.11 2.02
C GLU A 146 -10.44 16.85 1.12
N ASP A 147 -10.46 15.69 0.48
CA ASP A 147 -11.54 15.20 -0.38
C ASP A 147 -12.58 14.33 0.35
N ASN A 148 -12.45 14.15 1.67
CA ASN A 148 -13.32 13.32 2.52
C ASN A 148 -13.44 11.85 2.07
N THR A 149 -12.38 11.28 1.49
CA THR A 149 -12.37 9.89 1.01
C THR A 149 -11.75 8.91 2.00
N TYR A 150 -10.90 9.37 2.92
CA TYR A 150 -10.30 8.55 3.97
C TYR A 150 -9.92 9.37 5.20
N VAL A 151 -9.62 8.70 6.32
CA VAL A 151 -9.06 9.36 7.51
C VAL A 151 -7.55 9.43 7.37
N LYS A 152 -7.02 10.65 7.31
CA LYS A 152 -5.59 10.93 7.26
C LYS A 152 -5.06 11.04 8.67
N VAL A 153 -3.95 10.35 8.95
CA VAL A 153 -3.24 10.48 10.23
C VAL A 153 -1.82 10.94 9.97
N THR A 154 -1.44 12.07 10.56
CA THR A 154 -0.05 12.57 10.51
C THR A 154 0.62 12.28 11.83
N HIS A 155 1.84 11.77 11.80
CA HIS A 155 2.65 11.42 12.98
C HIS A 155 4.01 12.10 12.87
N MET A 156 4.48 12.68 13.97
CA MET A 156 5.85 13.16 14.11
C MET A 156 6.59 12.31 15.14
N SER A 157 7.67 11.66 14.73
CA SER A 157 8.48 10.85 15.63
C SER A 157 9.25 11.73 16.62
N ALA A 158 9.74 11.11 17.69
CA ALA A 158 10.65 11.75 18.65
C ALA A 158 12.01 12.17 18.01
N TYR A 159 12.25 11.77 16.76
CA TYR A 159 13.43 12.11 15.96
C TYR A 159 13.11 13.10 14.82
N ASN A 160 11.96 13.77 14.88
CA ASN A 160 11.48 14.75 13.89
C ASN A 160 11.30 14.20 12.47
N THR A 161 10.98 12.91 12.34
CA THR A 161 10.51 12.35 11.06
C THR A 161 9.00 12.41 11.00
N THR A 162 8.46 12.85 9.87
CA THR A 162 7.01 12.91 9.65
C THR A 162 6.55 11.69 8.86
N HIS A 163 5.54 11.00 9.38
CA HIS A 163 4.88 9.88 8.73
C HIS A 163 3.43 10.24 8.44
N ARG A 164 2.95 9.83 7.26
CA ARG A 164 1.55 9.94 6.88
C ARG A 164 0.96 8.55 6.80
N GLY A 165 -0.20 8.38 7.42
CA GLY A 165 -0.89 7.12 7.54
C GLY A 165 -2.38 7.27 7.27
N VAL A 166 -3.06 6.13 7.30
CA VAL A 166 -4.51 6.02 7.15
C VAL A 166 -5.13 5.45 8.41
N GLY A 167 -6.23 6.04 8.84
CA GLY A 167 -7.06 5.56 9.94
C GLY A 167 -8.30 4.83 9.44
N LEU A 168 -8.69 3.79 10.16
CA LEU A 168 -9.98 3.11 10.05
C LEU A 168 -10.64 3.16 11.40
N PHE A 169 -11.80 3.78 11.48
CA PHE A 169 -12.53 3.96 12.71
C PHE A 169 -13.87 3.29 12.53
N ASN A 170 -14.18 2.34 13.41
CA ASN A 170 -15.42 1.59 13.39
C ASN A 170 -16.19 1.82 14.69
N ASN A 171 -17.35 2.43 14.52
CA ASN A 171 -18.37 2.86 15.47
C ASN A 171 -18.22 2.29 16.89
N HIS A 172 -17.39 2.96 17.69
CA HIS A 172 -17.19 2.70 19.13
C HIS A 172 -16.71 1.29 19.52
N GLN A 173 -16.10 0.56 18.58
CA GLN A 173 -15.47 -0.73 18.88
C GLN A 173 -13.95 -0.60 18.81
N ASN A 174 -13.42 -0.38 17.61
CA ASN A 174 -11.99 -0.45 17.34
C ASN A 174 -11.57 0.58 16.29
N GLY A 175 -10.37 1.12 16.47
CA GLY A 175 -9.67 1.94 15.51
C GLY A 175 -8.39 1.26 15.06
N TYR A 176 -8.04 1.39 13.80
CA TYR A 176 -6.79 0.91 13.25
C TYR A 176 -6.10 2.07 12.54
N ILE A 177 -4.84 2.32 12.84
CA ILE A 177 -4.04 3.30 12.12
C ILE A 177 -2.85 2.58 11.51
N PHE A 178 -2.64 2.78 10.21
CA PHE A 178 -1.56 2.18 9.46
C PHE A 178 -0.64 3.26 8.92
N PHE A 179 0.66 3.06 9.11
CA PHE A 179 1.70 3.91 8.56
C PHE A 179 2.68 3.08 7.76
N ASN A 180 3.38 3.73 6.83
CA ASN A 180 4.55 3.16 6.18
C ASN A 180 5.79 3.94 6.62
N GLU A 181 6.75 3.28 7.26
CA GLU A 181 8.02 3.89 7.67
C GLU A 181 8.95 4.22 6.49
N ARG A 182 8.74 3.58 5.34
CA ARG A 182 9.62 3.71 4.17
C ARG A 182 8.90 4.31 2.98
N GLU A 183 9.63 5.06 2.17
CA GLU A 183 9.14 5.47 0.86
C GLU A 183 9.06 4.26 -0.09
N SER A 184 8.19 4.37 -1.09
CA SER A 184 8.01 3.37 -2.16
C SER A 184 9.36 2.94 -2.76
N PRO A 185 9.59 1.65 -3.09
CA PRO A 185 8.61 0.57 -3.32
C PRO A 185 8.43 -0.41 -2.15
N GLN A 186 9.10 -0.22 -1.01
CA GLN A 186 9.02 -1.16 0.10
C GLN A 186 7.97 -0.71 1.13
N MET A 187 7.08 -1.62 1.52
CA MET A 187 6.21 -1.40 2.67
C MET A 187 6.89 -1.90 3.95
N ALA A 188 7.17 -0.98 4.86
CA ALA A 188 7.54 -1.26 6.24
C ALA A 188 6.42 -0.73 7.15
N LEU A 189 5.39 -1.55 7.33
CA LEU A 189 4.20 -1.14 8.06
C LEU A 189 4.44 -1.20 9.56
N PHE A 190 4.02 -0.15 10.25
CA PHE A 190 3.62 -0.25 11.65
C PHE A 190 2.16 0.12 11.78
N SER A 191 1.52 -0.42 12.80
CA SER A 191 0.09 -0.24 13.02
C SER A 191 -0.21 0.06 14.48
N ILE A 192 -1.27 0.82 14.69
CA ILE A 192 -1.79 1.15 16.00
C ILE A 192 -3.23 0.65 16.05
N TYR A 193 -3.49 -0.25 16.99
CA TYR A 193 -4.82 -0.70 17.33
C TYR A 193 -5.33 0.13 18.50
N LEU A 194 -6.46 0.82 18.34
CA LEU A 194 -7.09 1.66 19.35
C LEU A 194 -8.40 1.04 19.82
N GLN A 195 -8.62 1.03 21.12
CA GLN A 195 -9.92 0.76 21.72
C GLN A 195 -10.72 2.06 21.74
N LEU A 196 -11.78 2.12 20.92
CA LEU A 196 -12.62 3.33 20.83
C LEU A 196 -13.67 3.32 21.95
N PRO A 197 -13.80 4.39 22.73
CA PRO A 197 -14.80 4.46 23.78
C PRO A 197 -16.21 4.76 23.23
N MET A 198 -17.23 4.41 24.02
CA MET A 198 -18.66 4.65 23.71
C MET A 198 -19.14 6.07 24.04
N TYR A 199 -18.26 7.08 24.07
CA TYR A 199 -18.64 8.46 24.33
C TYR A 199 -17.92 9.39 23.35
N ASP A 200 -18.60 10.48 23.00
CA ASP A 200 -18.10 11.46 22.04
C ASP A 200 -16.91 12.24 22.60
N PHE A 201 -16.00 12.63 21.70
CA PHE A 201 -14.81 13.44 21.99
C PHE A 201 -13.97 12.94 23.17
N PRO A 202 -13.46 11.70 23.11
CA PRO A 202 -12.71 11.17 24.23
C PRO A 202 -11.41 11.93 24.49
N PRO A 203 -11.08 12.22 25.76
CA PRO A 203 -9.85 12.94 26.12
C PRO A 203 -8.61 12.07 25.92
N PHE A 204 -8.77 10.75 25.85
CA PHE A 204 -7.69 9.83 25.55
C PHE A 204 -8.17 8.58 24.81
N LEU A 205 -7.29 8.01 23.99
CA LEU A 205 -7.47 6.72 23.33
C LEU A 205 -6.35 5.77 23.79
N LYS A 206 -6.68 4.50 23.97
CA LYS A 206 -5.74 3.49 24.47
C LYS A 206 -5.61 2.36 23.47
N GLY A 207 -4.43 1.77 23.36
CA GLY A 207 -4.20 0.81 22.31
C GLY A 207 -2.93 0.00 22.41
N LEU A 208 -2.66 -0.71 21.32
CA LEU A 208 -1.42 -1.42 21.06
C LEU A 208 -0.74 -0.86 19.81
N TYR A 209 0.53 -0.51 19.95
CA TYR A 209 1.44 -0.20 18.86
C TYR A 209 2.18 -1.48 18.44
N LEU A 210 2.10 -1.82 17.16
CA LEU A 210 2.65 -3.03 16.56
C LEU A 210 3.66 -2.64 15.48
N SER A 211 4.92 -3.03 15.64
CA SER A 211 5.98 -2.75 14.67
C SER A 211 7.09 -3.81 14.73
N LEU A 212 8.16 -3.57 13.98
CA LEU A 212 9.43 -4.27 14.17
C LEU A 212 10.37 -3.45 15.05
N ASP A 213 11.24 -4.12 15.82
CA ASP A 213 12.37 -3.47 16.49
C ASP A 213 13.57 -3.26 15.53
N TYR A 214 14.67 -2.69 16.03
CA TYR A 214 15.88 -2.46 15.22
C TYR A 214 16.53 -3.75 14.68
N ASN A 215 16.29 -4.88 15.34
CA ASN A 215 16.76 -6.21 14.91
C ASN A 215 15.73 -6.91 14.00
N ARG A 216 14.66 -6.21 13.61
CA ARG A 216 13.52 -6.70 12.83
C ARG A 216 12.70 -7.78 13.52
N ASN A 217 12.74 -7.84 14.84
CA ASN A 217 11.84 -8.70 15.59
C ASN A 217 10.47 -8.05 15.75
N PRO A 218 9.37 -8.80 15.60
CA PRO A 218 8.03 -8.33 15.93
C PRO A 218 7.89 -7.89 17.39
N ILE A 219 7.29 -6.71 17.59
CA ILE A 219 7.01 -6.15 18.91
C ILE A 219 5.58 -5.59 18.97
N ALA A 220 4.96 -5.74 20.13
CA ALA A 220 3.72 -5.07 20.51
C ALA A 220 3.96 -4.28 21.80
N ARG A 221 3.40 -3.07 21.91
CA ARG A 221 3.53 -2.20 23.09
C ARG A 221 2.23 -1.49 23.39
N ARG A 222 1.94 -1.26 24.66
CA ARG A 222 0.89 -0.31 25.02
C ARG A 222 1.21 1.09 24.51
N ILE A 223 0.17 1.77 24.05
CA ILE A 223 0.22 3.17 23.65
C ILE A 223 -1.01 3.89 24.18
N LEU A 224 -0.80 5.13 24.63
CA LEU A 224 -1.84 6.03 25.14
C LEU A 224 -1.80 7.32 24.33
N PHE A 225 -2.90 7.70 23.71
CA PHE A 225 -3.08 8.99 23.05
C PHE A 225 -3.83 9.91 24.00
N VAL A 226 -3.31 11.10 24.26
CA VAL A 226 -3.97 12.14 25.06
C VAL A 226 -4.25 13.34 24.17
N LYS A 227 -5.51 13.72 24.06
CA LYS A 227 -5.95 14.82 23.19
C LYS A 227 -5.39 16.15 23.70
N GLN A 228 -4.80 16.93 22.80
CA GLN A 228 -4.27 18.27 23.08
C GLN A 228 -5.28 19.35 22.67
N GLY A 229 -6.03 19.12 21.60
CA GLY A 229 -7.10 20.01 21.15
C GLY A 229 -7.93 19.38 20.03
N ASP A 230 -9.03 20.04 19.70
CA ASP A 230 -9.91 19.65 18.58
C ASP A 230 -9.42 20.20 17.23
N SER A 231 -8.43 21.10 17.25
CA SER A 231 -7.84 21.68 16.04
C SER A 231 -7.16 20.61 15.20
N THR A 232 -7.43 20.65 13.89
CA THR A 232 -6.74 19.87 12.87
C THR A 232 -5.79 20.74 12.05
N ASP A 233 -5.44 21.93 12.54
CA ASP A 233 -4.53 22.83 11.86
C ASP A 233 -3.09 22.27 11.86
N MET A 234 -2.47 22.27 10.68
CA MET A 234 -1.14 21.68 10.51
C MET A 234 -0.06 22.57 11.13
N GLU A 235 -0.21 23.89 11.14
CA GLU A 235 0.80 24.78 11.75
C GLU A 235 0.81 24.61 13.26
N GLU A 236 -0.37 24.59 13.90
CA GLU A 236 -0.51 24.30 15.34
C GLU A 236 0.04 22.91 15.67
N PHE A 237 -0.20 21.90 14.82
CA PHE A 237 0.33 20.56 15.03
C PHE A 237 1.87 20.51 14.97
N LEU A 238 2.51 21.27 14.08
CA LEU A 238 3.97 21.33 13.96
C LEU A 238 4.65 21.98 15.18
N GLU A 239 3.92 22.73 16.00
CA GLU A 239 4.45 23.28 17.26
C GLU A 239 4.64 22.19 18.34
N LEU A 240 3.90 21.08 18.23
CA LEU A 240 4.04 19.94 19.14
C LEU A 240 5.39 19.24 18.91
N LYS A 241 6.08 18.93 20.01
CA LYS A 241 7.41 18.31 19.96
C LYS A 241 7.36 16.85 20.36
N GLY A 242 7.92 16.00 19.52
CA GLY A 242 8.27 14.64 19.90
C GLY A 242 9.54 14.63 20.76
N GLU A 243 9.57 13.79 21.78
CA GLU A 243 10.72 13.68 22.68
C GLU A 243 10.82 12.31 23.36
N LEU A 244 12.02 12.02 23.86
CA LEU A 244 12.28 10.89 24.76
C LEU A 244 12.53 11.45 26.16
N VAL A 245 11.67 11.13 27.11
CA VAL A 245 11.76 11.62 28.49
C VAL A 245 12.34 10.52 29.39
N PRO A 246 13.55 10.73 29.98
CA PRO A 246 14.12 9.81 30.96
C PRO A 246 13.27 9.69 32.23
N LEU A 247 13.35 8.55 32.91
CA LEU A 247 12.55 8.24 34.10
C LEU A 247 12.72 9.28 35.22
N ASP A 248 13.93 9.78 35.42
CA ASP A 248 14.28 10.79 36.44
C ASP A 248 13.76 12.20 36.12
N LYS A 249 13.30 12.44 34.89
CA LYS A 249 12.80 13.73 34.41
C LYS A 249 11.29 13.75 34.17
N LEU A 250 10.60 12.65 34.47
CA LEU A 250 9.15 12.59 34.30
C LEU A 250 8.45 13.54 35.28
N THR A 251 7.50 14.31 34.77
CA THR A 251 6.51 15.00 35.60
C THR A 251 5.61 13.98 36.32
N GLU A 252 4.91 14.41 37.37
CA GLU A 252 3.96 13.55 38.10
C GLU A 252 2.90 12.94 37.18
N LEU A 253 2.43 13.70 36.18
CA LEU A 253 1.45 13.22 35.22
C LEU A 253 2.06 12.22 34.23
N GLN A 254 3.23 12.52 33.66
CA GLN A 254 3.93 11.60 32.76
C GLN A 254 4.32 10.31 33.46
N LYS A 255 4.59 10.35 34.77
CA LYS A 255 4.85 9.13 35.55
C LYS A 255 3.63 8.19 35.55
N LYS A 256 2.40 8.71 35.66
CA LYS A 256 1.19 7.88 35.55
C LYS A 256 1.06 7.23 34.16
N TYR A 257 1.44 7.96 33.11
CA TYR A 257 1.42 7.42 31.75
C TYR A 257 2.51 6.37 31.53
N TYR A 258 3.72 6.63 32.03
CA TYR A 258 4.81 5.66 32.04
C TYR A 258 4.39 4.38 32.76
N ASP A 259 3.80 4.50 33.96
CA ASP A 259 3.34 3.35 34.74
C ASP A 259 2.22 2.56 34.05
N TYR A 260 1.50 3.15 33.10
CA TYR A 260 0.49 2.47 32.30
C TYR A 260 1.04 1.86 31.01
N THR A 261 2.12 2.39 30.43
CA THR A 261 2.59 1.99 29.09
C THR A 261 3.94 1.26 29.07
N CYS A 262 4.69 1.29 30.17
CA CYS A 262 6.10 0.91 30.19
C CYS A 262 6.47 -0.15 31.24
N GLN A 263 5.48 -0.76 31.91
CA GLN A 263 5.74 -1.77 32.94
C GLN A 263 6.04 -3.14 32.31
N GLU A 264 6.53 -4.06 33.14
CA GLU A 264 6.76 -5.44 32.75
C GLU A 264 5.42 -6.08 32.30
N GLY A 265 5.41 -6.67 31.11
CA GLY A 265 4.19 -7.21 30.48
C GLY A 265 3.42 -6.24 29.57
N ASP A 266 3.74 -4.93 29.59
CA ASP A 266 3.16 -3.95 28.64
C ASP A 266 3.79 -3.99 27.25
N CYS A 267 4.83 -4.81 27.09
CA CYS A 267 5.49 -5.10 25.83
C CYS A 267 5.55 -6.61 25.60
N ILE A 268 5.05 -7.05 24.44
CA ILE A 268 5.23 -8.41 23.94
C ILE A 268 6.30 -8.35 22.86
N ARG A 269 7.30 -9.22 22.96
CA ARG A 269 8.40 -9.31 22.00
C ARG A 269 8.54 -10.76 21.58
N THR A 270 8.93 -10.95 20.33
CA THR A 270 9.55 -12.20 19.89
C THR A 270 11.00 -11.90 19.53
N CYS A 271 11.86 -12.91 19.44
CA CYS A 271 13.20 -12.71 18.91
C CYS A 271 13.73 -13.97 18.23
N MET A 272 14.60 -13.79 17.24
CA MET A 272 15.30 -14.92 16.62
C MET A 272 16.34 -15.50 17.59
N VAL A 273 16.21 -16.80 17.89
CA VAL A 273 17.18 -17.53 18.70
C VAL A 273 18.49 -17.72 17.90
N PRO A 274 19.67 -17.39 18.46
CA PRO A 274 20.95 -17.63 17.77
C PRO A 274 21.20 -19.12 17.53
N SER A 275 21.46 -19.48 16.27
CA SER A 275 21.63 -20.88 15.82
C SER A 275 20.43 -21.75 16.19
N PRO A 276 19.24 -21.47 15.62
CA PRO A 276 18.01 -22.18 15.98
C PRO A 276 18.11 -23.63 15.52
N GLN A 277 17.63 -24.54 16.36
CA GLN A 277 17.47 -25.95 16.03
C GLN A 277 16.11 -26.24 15.36
N LEU A 278 15.21 -25.25 15.33
CA LEU A 278 13.83 -25.31 14.86
C LEU A 278 13.00 -26.39 15.58
N ASN A 279 13.17 -26.50 16.89
CA ASN A 279 12.42 -27.41 17.76
C ASN A 279 11.96 -26.69 19.06
N GLU A 280 11.25 -27.42 19.93
CA GLU A 280 10.65 -26.88 21.14
C GLU A 280 11.67 -26.26 22.10
N ASN A 281 12.94 -26.70 22.06
CA ASN A 281 14.00 -26.13 22.90
C ASN A 281 14.28 -24.66 22.54
N ASP A 282 14.07 -24.28 21.27
CA ASP A 282 14.22 -22.88 20.85
C ASP A 282 13.15 -22.00 21.50
N LEU A 283 11.92 -22.51 21.72
CA LEU A 283 10.85 -21.76 22.38
C LEU A 283 11.21 -21.45 23.84
N GLU A 284 11.76 -22.43 24.56
CA GLU A 284 12.26 -22.22 25.92
C GLU A 284 13.45 -21.25 25.96
N ARG A 285 14.35 -21.37 24.98
CA ARG A 285 15.54 -20.51 24.88
C ARG A 285 15.15 -19.08 24.56
N GLU A 286 14.19 -18.86 23.67
CA GLU A 286 13.63 -17.54 23.37
C GLU A 286 13.06 -16.89 24.64
N LYS A 287 12.24 -17.63 25.40
CA LYS A 287 11.70 -17.13 26.67
C LYS A 287 12.78 -16.73 27.67
N LYS A 288 13.83 -17.54 27.82
CA LYS A 288 14.99 -17.22 28.66
C LYS A 288 15.73 -15.97 28.19
N ILE A 289 15.89 -15.78 26.88
CA ILE A 289 16.54 -14.59 26.29
C ILE A 289 15.72 -13.33 26.56
N LEU A 290 14.39 -13.42 26.44
CA LEU A 290 13.48 -12.28 26.63
C LEU A 290 13.26 -11.91 28.10
N SER A 291 13.76 -12.71 29.06
CA SER A 291 13.54 -12.55 30.50
C SER A 291 12.07 -12.28 30.85
N LEU A 292 11.16 -13.06 30.24
CA LEU A 292 9.73 -13.12 30.52
C LEU A 292 9.40 -14.33 31.40
#